data_AF-A0A368ZIK9-F1
#
_entry.id   AF-A0A368ZIK9-F1
#
_cell.length_a   1.000
_cell.length_b   1.000
_cell.length_c   1.000
_cell.angle_alpha   90.00
_cell.angle_beta   90.00
_cell.angle_gamma   90.00
#
_symmetry.space_group_name_H-M   'P 1'
#
loop_
_entity.id
_entity.type
_entity.pdbx_description
1 polymer ?
#
loop_
_entity_poly.entity_id
_entity_poly.type
_entity_poly.pdbx_seq_one_letter_code
_entity_poly.pdbx_strand_id
1 'polypeptide(L)'
;MKILQHDLGEQIKNEHSVWSALLANTNFGNYASSFWNVILKPEHVTINREDKTFIFQQANFQFDVEAGLSFSDDHSFYTKQVSGHGTFQTINSKTIQVKTLTLDTD
;
A
#
# COMPACT_ATOMS: atom_id res chain seq x y z
N MET A 1 5.85 -9.02 -19.25
CA MET A 1 6.15 -7.96 -18.27
C MET A 1 4.97 -7.68 -17.35
N LYS A 2 3.75 -7.48 -17.87
CA LYS A 2 2.53 -7.20 -17.08
C LYS A 2 2.25 -8.18 -15.93
N ILE A 3 2.57 -9.46 -16.08
CA ILE A 3 2.37 -10.48 -15.02
C ILE A 3 3.22 -10.16 -13.78
N LEU A 4 4.50 -9.78 -13.96
CA LEU A 4 5.41 -9.48 -12.84
C LEU A 4 4.96 -8.23 -12.07
N GLN A 5 4.51 -7.19 -12.79
CA GLN A 5 4.00 -5.95 -12.19
C GLN A 5 2.69 -6.19 -11.45
N HIS A 6 1.82 -7.04 -12.01
CA HIS A 6 0.59 -7.47 -11.35
C HIS A 6 0.90 -8.23 -10.06
N ASP A 7 1.79 -9.23 -10.10
CA ASP A 7 2.13 -10.04 -8.92
C ASP A 7 2.80 -9.23 -7.81
N LEU A 8 3.68 -8.28 -8.15
CA LEU A 8 4.21 -7.33 -7.17
C LEU A 8 3.13 -6.41 -6.65
N GLY A 9 2.28 -5.87 -7.52
CA GLY A 9 1.17 -5.00 -7.12
C GLY A 9 0.26 -5.67 -6.11
N GLU A 10 -0.11 -6.94 -6.33
CA GLU A 10 -0.89 -7.72 -5.37
C GLU A 10 -0.15 -7.91 -4.04
N GLN A 11 1.14 -8.23 -4.05
CA GLN A 11 1.91 -8.39 -2.82
C GLN A 11 2.02 -7.06 -2.06
N ILE A 12 2.37 -5.97 -2.74
CA ILE A 12 2.47 -4.63 -2.17
C ILE A 12 1.16 -4.23 -1.47
N LYS A 13 0.00 -4.43 -2.12
CA LYS A 13 -1.31 -4.12 -1.52
C LYS A 13 -1.61 -4.91 -0.24
N ASN A 14 -1.08 -6.13 -0.14
CA ASN A 14 -1.34 -7.06 0.95
C ASN A 14 -0.25 -7.05 2.04
N GLU A 15 0.76 -6.17 1.97
CA GLU A 15 1.75 -5.97 3.04
C GLU A 15 1.13 -5.26 4.25
N HIS A 16 0.32 -6.00 5.00
CA HIS A 16 -0.49 -5.48 6.11
C HIS A 16 0.31 -4.70 7.15
N SER A 17 1.53 -5.16 7.49
CA SER A 17 2.37 -4.50 8.49
C SER A 17 2.74 -3.07 8.09
N VAL A 18 3.04 -2.86 6.79
CA VAL A 18 3.45 -1.56 6.25
C VAL A 18 2.27 -0.59 6.19
N TRP A 19 1.12 -1.03 5.66
CA TRP A 19 -0.06 -0.17 5.56
C TRP A 19 -0.72 0.13 6.90
N SER A 20 -0.72 -0.84 7.84
CA SER A 20 -1.21 -0.61 9.20
C SER A 20 -0.31 0.36 9.97
N ALA A 21 1.01 0.31 9.76
CA ALA A 21 1.93 1.29 10.34
C ALA A 21 1.70 2.70 9.76
N LEU A 22 1.45 2.82 8.46
CA LEU A 22 1.06 4.10 7.86
C LEU A 22 -0.23 4.65 8.48
N LEU A 23 -1.25 3.80 8.64
CA LEU A 23 -2.51 4.18 9.26
C LEU A 23 -2.30 4.68 10.69
N ALA A 24 -1.56 3.94 11.52
CA ALA A 24 -1.28 4.28 12.91
C ALA A 24 -0.46 5.58 13.06
N ASN A 25 0.43 5.87 12.11
CA ASN A 25 1.21 7.11 12.09
C ASN A 25 0.41 8.30 11.53
N THR A 26 -0.73 8.07 10.91
CA THR A 26 -1.59 9.14 10.45
C THR A 26 -2.36 9.69 11.65
N ASN A 27 -2.06 10.93 12.05
CA ASN A 27 -2.70 11.55 13.21
C ASN A 27 -4.15 11.95 12.86
N PHE A 28 -5.10 11.10 13.22
CA PHE A 28 -6.53 11.37 13.06
C PHE A 28 -7.16 12.05 14.27
N GLY A 29 -6.40 12.50 15.28
CA GLY A 29 -6.99 12.97 16.54
C GLY A 29 -7.71 11.86 17.30
N ASN A 30 -8.93 12.11 17.80
CA ASN A 30 -9.73 11.13 18.55
C ASN A 30 -10.46 10.11 17.67
N TYR A 31 -10.17 10.07 16.37
CA TYR A 31 -10.86 9.20 15.43
C TYR A 31 -10.11 7.90 15.21
N ALA A 32 -10.84 6.78 15.21
CA ALA A 32 -10.29 5.46 14.90
C ALA A 32 -10.74 5.02 13.50
N SER A 33 -9.86 4.36 12.76
CA SER A 33 -10.23 3.68 11.50
C SER A 33 -10.49 2.20 11.80
N SER A 34 -11.58 1.65 11.27
CA SER A 34 -11.92 0.24 11.40
C SER A 34 -11.69 -0.53 10.09
N PHE A 35 -11.52 0.18 8.96
CA PHE A 35 -11.33 -0.40 7.64
C PHE A 35 -10.33 0.38 6.76
N TRP A 36 -9.48 -0.35 6.04
CA TRP A 36 -8.63 0.22 4.99
C TRP A 36 -8.48 -0.72 3.78
N ASN A 37 -8.13 -0.12 2.64
CA ASN A 37 -7.88 -0.78 1.37
C ASN A 37 -6.77 -0.07 0.58
N VAL A 38 -6.02 -0.82 -0.23
CA VAL A 38 -4.98 -0.27 -1.10
C VAL A 38 -5.32 -0.60 -2.55
N ILE A 39 -5.36 0.41 -3.40
CA ILE A 39 -5.53 0.23 -4.84
C ILE A 39 -4.24 0.67 -5.55
N LEU A 40 -3.59 -0.27 -6.21
CA LEU A 40 -2.36 -0.05 -6.98
C LEU A 40 -2.52 -0.69 -8.35
N LYS A 41 -2.35 0.11 -9.41
CA LYS A 41 -2.43 -0.38 -10.79
C LYS A 41 -1.07 -0.93 -11.24
N PRO A 42 -1.02 -2.04 -12.00
CA PRO A 42 0.24 -2.64 -12.44
C PRO A 42 1.13 -1.67 -13.24
N GLU A 43 0.55 -0.77 -14.02
CA GLU A 43 1.28 0.25 -14.78
C GLU A 43 2.03 1.27 -13.91
N HIS A 44 1.67 1.40 -12.63
CA HIS A 44 2.36 2.26 -11.69
C HIS A 44 3.51 1.56 -10.95
N VAL A 45 3.79 0.29 -11.27
CA VAL A 45 4.90 -0.47 -10.71
C VAL A 45 6.01 -0.57 -11.75
N THR A 46 7.18 -0.02 -11.44
CA THR A 46 8.39 -0.13 -12.25
C THR A 46 9.34 -1.13 -11.59
N ILE A 47 9.94 -2.01 -12.40
CA ILE A 47 10.77 -3.13 -11.92
C ILE A 47 12.15 -3.00 -12.55
N ASN A 48 13.18 -3.00 -11.72
CA ASN A 48 14.55 -3.20 -12.13
C ASN A 48 14.96 -4.64 -11.78
N ARG A 49 15.18 -5.46 -12.80
CA ARG A 49 15.49 -6.89 -12.65
C ARG A 49 16.93 -7.17 -12.29
N GLU A 50 17.84 -6.31 -12.75
CA GLU A 50 19.28 -6.49 -12.49
C GLU A 50 19.55 -6.27 -11.01
N ASP A 51 18.99 -5.19 -10.45
CA ASP A 51 19.16 -4.83 -9.05
C ASP A 51 18.14 -5.51 -8.12
N LYS A 52 17.15 -6.22 -8.70
CA LYS A 52 16.03 -6.85 -7.98
C LYS A 52 15.26 -5.85 -7.11
N THR A 53 15.06 -4.65 -7.64
CA THR A 53 14.34 -3.57 -6.97
C THR A 53 13.06 -3.22 -7.72
N PHE A 54 12.12 -2.62 -7.00
CA PHE A 54 10.92 -2.05 -7.59
C PHE A 54 10.62 -0.69 -6.99
N ILE A 55 9.90 0.12 -7.76
CA ILE A 55 9.30 1.38 -7.33
C ILE A 55 7.82 1.31 -7.71
N PHE A 56 6.94 1.73 -6.82
CA PHE A 56 5.53 1.93 -7.14
C PHE A 56 5.13 3.38 -6.86
N GLN A 57 4.20 3.88 -7.64
CA GLN A 57 3.72 5.26 -7.54
C GLN A 57 2.20 5.29 -7.49
N GLN A 58 1.65 6.36 -6.90
CA GLN A 58 0.21 6.65 -6.96
C GLN A 58 -0.67 5.47 -6.50
N ALA A 59 -0.25 4.74 -5.47
CA ALA A 59 -1.15 3.81 -4.78
C ALA A 59 -2.18 4.62 -4.02
N ASN A 60 -3.47 4.32 -4.21
CA ASN A 60 -4.54 4.93 -3.43
C ASN A 60 -4.72 4.12 -2.16
N PHE A 61 -4.26 4.66 -1.04
CA PHE A 61 -4.53 4.15 0.29
C PHE A 61 -5.84 4.76 0.80
N GLN A 62 -6.87 3.93 0.88
CA GLN A 62 -8.21 4.30 1.30
C GLN A 62 -8.45 3.79 2.70
N PHE A 63 -8.99 4.62 3.58
CA PHE A 63 -9.34 4.23 4.93
C PHE A 63 -10.54 5.04 5.41
N ASP A 64 -11.32 4.46 6.31
CA ASP A 64 -12.40 5.17 6.97
C ASP A 64 -11.92 5.86 8.24
N VAL A 65 -12.70 6.82 8.72
CA VAL A 65 -12.43 7.52 9.97
C VAL A 65 -13.76 7.63 10.72
N GLU A 66 -13.86 7.01 11.88
CA GLU A 66 -15.04 7.07 12.73
C GLU A 66 -14.98 8.30 13.63
N ALA A 67 -15.92 9.23 13.43
CA ALA A 67 -16.06 10.44 14.23
C ALA A 67 -16.84 10.19 15.53
N GLY A 68 -16.17 9.71 16.57
CA GLY A 68 -16.80 9.53 17.88
C GLY A 68 -17.16 10.88 18.53
N LEU A 69 -18.47 11.18 18.64
CA LEU A 69 -19.15 11.77 19.82
C LEU A 69 -20.66 12.04 19.63
N SER A 70 -21.23 11.86 18.43
CA SER A 70 -22.69 11.97 18.21
C SER A 70 -23.23 10.74 17.48
N PHE A 71 -24.44 10.32 17.84
CA PHE A 71 -25.19 9.17 17.33
C PHE A 71 -25.61 9.29 15.84
N SER A 72 -24.72 9.76 14.96
CA SER A 72 -24.86 9.63 13.51
C SER A 72 -23.69 8.79 13.00
N ASP A 73 -24.02 7.69 12.31
CA ASP A 73 -23.10 6.72 11.70
C ASP A 73 -22.33 7.32 10.49
N ASP A 74 -21.75 8.51 10.64
CA ASP A 74 -21.08 9.21 9.54
C ASP A 74 -19.66 8.66 9.34
N HIS A 75 -19.56 7.50 8.68
CA HIS A 75 -18.28 6.98 8.16
C HIS A 75 -17.83 7.84 6.97
N SER A 76 -16.69 8.53 7.14
CA SER A 76 -16.05 9.26 6.05
C SER A 76 -14.87 8.46 5.49
N PHE A 77 -14.87 8.22 4.19
CA PHE A 77 -13.75 7.57 3.50
C PHE A 77 -12.74 8.61 3.02
N TYR A 78 -11.48 8.43 3.42
CA TYR A 78 -10.36 9.24 2.99
C TYR A 78 -9.49 8.45 2.03
N THR A 79 -8.86 9.16 1.09
CA THR A 79 -7.89 8.58 0.16
C THR A 79 -6.61 9.38 0.22
N LYS A 80 -5.48 8.70 0.45
CA LYS A 80 -4.14 9.25 0.36
C LYS A 80 -3.40 8.58 -0.79
N GLN A 81 -2.73 9.37 -1.62
CA GLN A 81 -1.79 8.82 -2.60
C GLN A 81 -0.46 8.52 -1.93
N VAL A 82 0.05 7.32 -2.14
CA VAL A 82 1.28 6.81 -1.54
C VAL A 82 2.16 6.25 -2.63
N SER A 83 3.45 6.56 -2.55
CA SER A 83 4.48 5.95 -3.39
C SER A 83 5.45 5.20 -2.48
N GLY A 84 6.32 4.40 -3.07
CA GLY A 84 7.31 3.68 -2.31
C GLY A 84 8.20 2.81 -3.18
N HIS A 85 9.10 2.12 -2.53
CA HIS A 85 10.11 1.31 -3.17
C HIS A 85 10.45 0.09 -2.33
N GLY A 86 11.20 -0.82 -2.91
CA GLY A 86 11.58 -2.03 -2.22
C GLY A 86 12.41 -2.98 -3.06
N THR A 87 12.60 -4.17 -2.49
CA THR A 87 13.34 -5.26 -3.13
C THR A 87 12.47 -6.49 -3.23
N PHE A 88 12.75 -7.31 -4.23
CA PHE A 88 12.11 -8.60 -4.41
C PHE A 88 13.15 -9.70 -4.59
N GLN A 89 12.74 -10.94 -4.36
CA GLN A 89 13.52 -12.11 -4.74
C GLN A 89 12.78 -12.92 -5.78
N THR A 90 13.53 -13.51 -6.71
CA THR A 90 13.01 -14.48 -7.67
C THR A 90 13.06 -15.87 -7.02
N ILE A 91 11.89 -16.48 -6.79
CA ILE A 91 11.79 -17.84 -6.25
C ILE A 91 12.01 -18.87 -7.37
N ASN A 92 11.45 -18.59 -8.55
CA ASN A 92 11.62 -19.40 -9.76
C ASN A 92 11.40 -18.51 -11.00
N SER A 93 11.46 -19.09 -12.20
CA SER A 93 11.34 -18.34 -13.47
C SER A 93 10.03 -17.56 -13.65
N LYS A 94 9.01 -17.79 -12.82
CA LYS A 94 7.68 -17.16 -12.90
C LYS A 94 7.22 -16.50 -11.61
N THR A 95 7.84 -16.80 -10.47
CA THR A 95 7.41 -16.35 -9.15
C THR A 95 8.44 -15.43 -8.52
N ILE A 96 7.97 -14.29 -8.05
CA ILE A 96 8.74 -13.32 -7.26
C ILE A 96 8.06 -13.09 -5.91
N GLN A 97 8.85 -12.69 -4.93
CA GLN A 97 8.38 -12.38 -3.58
C GLN A 97 8.94 -11.03 -3.12
N VAL A 98 8.08 -10.14 -2.62
CA VAL A 98 8.50 -8.91 -1.95
C VAL A 98 9.35 -9.26 -0.72
N LYS A 99 10.47 -8.56 -0.55
CA LYS A 99 11.39 -8.74 0.57
C LYS A 99 11.43 -7.55 1.49
N THR A 100 11.44 -6.38 0.88
CA THR A 100 11.37 -5.11 1.59
C THR A 100 10.37 -4.25 0.88
N LEU A 101 9.62 -3.49 1.66
CA LEU A 101 8.70 -2.47 1.19
C LEU A 101 8.86 -1.26 2.12
N THR A 102 9.16 -0.13 1.52
CA THR A 102 9.30 1.15 2.21
C THR A 102 8.40 2.14 1.50
N LEU A 103 7.55 2.82 2.28
CA LEU A 103 6.69 3.88 1.77
C LEU A 103 7.47 5.18 1.75
N ASP A 104 7.37 5.91 0.65
CA ASP A 104 7.89 7.26 0.54
C ASP A 104 6.86 8.19 1.19
N THR A 105 7.00 8.39 2.49
CA THR A 105 6.22 9.39 3.23
C THR A 105 7.02 10.67 3.31
N ASP A 106 6.45 11.78 2.81
CA ASP A 106 6.95 13.14 3.06
C ASP A 106 7.03 13.46 4.55
#